data_AF-A0A1V9Y680-F1
#
_entry.id   AF-A0A1V9Y680-F1
#
_cell.length_a   1.000
_cell.length_b   1.000
_cell.length_c   1.000
_cell.angle_alpha   90.00
_cell.angle_beta   90.00
_cell.angle_gamma   90.00
#
_symmetry.space_group_name_H-M   'P 1'
#
loop_
_entity.id
_entity.type
_entity.pdbx_description
1 polymer ?
#
loop_
_entity_poly.entity_id
_entity_poly.type
_entity_poly.pdbx_seq_one_letter_code
_entity_poly.pdbx_strand_id
1 'polypeptide(L)'
;MDRLKSALVAEGDDPANVREASVVEKVLTDEVDGAWAEGKAPIEMITNFLSHLEDEQTEEALELAQQILAHEPNNKLIKNLQTALQLKLVVDNHAEAHDSEDSSSDEDDEDDNEDDSSDTDGEDDHEALQAEAKDVEL
;
A
#
# COMPACT_ATOMS: atom_id res chain seq x y z
N MET A 1 11.11 43.99 -55.76
CA MET A 1 10.32 43.52 -54.60
C MET A 1 11.17 42.48 -53.92
N ASP A 2 12.04 43.01 -53.06
CA ASP A 2 13.31 42.40 -52.67
C ASP A 2 13.21 41.87 -51.24
N ARG A 3 13.49 40.57 -51.11
CA ARG A 3 14.10 39.85 -49.98
C ARG A 3 14.05 40.54 -48.61
N LEU A 4 13.07 40.15 -47.79
CA LEU A 4 13.15 40.31 -46.34
C LEU A 4 14.02 39.18 -45.76
N LYS A 5 15.33 39.45 -45.62
CA LYS A 5 16.20 38.73 -44.69
C LYS A 5 15.95 39.32 -43.30
N SER A 6 15.28 38.58 -42.41
CA SER A 6 15.42 38.80 -40.96
C SER A 6 16.21 37.63 -40.40
N ALA A 7 17.42 37.96 -39.95
CA ALA A 7 18.33 37.07 -39.28
C ALA A 7 17.73 36.69 -37.91
N LEU A 8 17.46 35.40 -37.70
CA LEU A 8 17.23 34.86 -36.36
C LEU A 8 18.61 34.63 -35.74
N VAL A 9 19.01 35.57 -34.90
CA VAL A 9 20.22 35.56 -34.09
C VAL A 9 19.95 34.80 -32.78
N ALA A 10 20.99 34.09 -32.35
CA ALA A 10 21.28 33.61 -31.00
C ALA A 10 20.36 32.55 -30.38
N GLU A 11 20.75 31.30 -30.62
CA GLU A 11 21.24 30.39 -29.57
C GLU A 11 21.27 31.02 -28.16
N GLY A 12 20.20 30.75 -27.41
CA GLY A 12 20.11 30.95 -25.97
C GLY A 12 19.64 29.65 -25.38
N ASP A 13 20.58 28.89 -24.82
CA ASP A 13 20.32 27.75 -23.95
C ASP A 13 19.61 28.29 -22.70
N ASP A 14 18.28 28.24 -22.70
CA ASP A 14 17.45 28.64 -21.56
C ASP A 14 17.27 27.40 -20.66
N PRO A 15 17.94 27.34 -19.50
CA PRO A 15 17.85 26.19 -18.60
C PRO A 15 16.47 26.09 -17.92
N ALA A 16 15.54 27.03 -18.16
CA ALA A 16 14.16 26.94 -17.70
C ALA A 16 13.24 26.19 -18.67
N ASN A 17 13.67 25.92 -19.92
CA ASN A 17 12.87 25.18 -20.89
C ASN A 17 13.10 23.66 -20.84
N VAL A 18 13.14 23.09 -19.64
CA VAL A 18 13.18 21.63 -19.41
C VAL A 18 11.78 21.05 -19.15
N ARG A 19 10.73 21.86 -19.36
CA ARG A 19 9.33 21.49 -19.11
C ARG A 19 8.52 21.26 -20.38
N GLU A 20 9.12 21.29 -21.56
CA GLU A 20 8.45 20.86 -22.78
C GLU A 20 8.92 19.48 -23.24
N ALA A 21 7.94 18.56 -23.27
CA ALA A 21 7.83 17.49 -24.26
C ALA A 21 8.71 16.24 -24.12
N SER A 22 8.92 15.74 -22.90
CA SER A 22 9.06 14.27 -22.70
C SER A 22 7.97 13.69 -21.81
N VAL A 23 6.83 14.39 -21.70
CA VAL A 23 5.57 13.71 -21.40
C VAL A 23 5.25 12.94 -22.67
N VAL A 24 5.64 11.67 -22.63
CA VAL A 24 5.35 10.65 -23.62
C VAL A 24 4.04 11.00 -24.32
N GLU A 25 4.12 11.31 -25.61
CA GLU A 25 3.00 11.29 -26.54
C GLU A 25 2.56 9.82 -26.66
N LYS A 26 2.14 9.23 -25.53
CA LYS A 26 1.30 8.05 -25.49
C LYS A 26 0.04 8.55 -26.14
N VAL A 27 -0.01 8.34 -27.45
CA VAL A 27 -1.19 8.53 -28.26
C VAL A 27 -2.34 7.96 -27.44
N LEU A 28 -3.18 8.86 -26.92
CA LEU A 28 -4.45 8.52 -26.28
C LEU A 28 -5.36 8.02 -27.40
N THR A 29 -4.99 6.88 -27.98
CA THR A 29 -5.84 6.13 -28.88
C THR A 29 -6.94 5.54 -28.00
N ASP A 30 -8.18 5.58 -28.48
CA ASP A 30 -9.32 4.86 -27.92
C ASP A 30 -9.04 3.35 -27.73
N GLU A 31 -7.97 2.83 -28.34
CA GLU A 31 -7.48 1.46 -28.21
C GLU A 31 -6.71 1.19 -26.90
N VAL A 32 -6.35 2.24 -26.14
CA VAL A 32 -5.84 2.07 -24.78
C VAL A 32 -7.02 1.74 -23.90
N ASP A 33 -6.92 0.64 -23.15
CA ASP A 33 -7.83 0.16 -22.10
C ASP A 33 -8.20 1.24 -21.07
N GLY A 34 -8.98 2.23 -21.50
CA GLY A 34 -9.32 3.41 -20.73
C GLY A 34 -10.30 3.04 -19.65
N ALA A 35 -10.29 3.80 -18.54
CA ALA A 35 -11.26 3.64 -17.46
C ALA A 35 -12.73 3.78 -17.91
N TRP A 36 -12.95 4.27 -19.14
CA TRP A 36 -14.25 4.48 -19.78
C TRP A 36 -14.54 3.50 -20.92
N ALA A 37 -13.66 2.50 -21.14
CA ALA A 37 -13.85 1.51 -22.19
C ALA A 37 -15.04 0.58 -21.89
N GLU A 38 -15.62 0.00 -22.94
CA GLU A 38 -16.72 -0.94 -22.79
C GLU A 38 -16.27 -2.19 -22.01
N GLY A 39 -17.11 -2.63 -21.06
CA GLY A 39 -16.76 -3.72 -20.15
C GLY A 39 -15.97 -3.27 -18.90
N LYS A 40 -15.70 -1.98 -18.72
CA LYS A 40 -15.19 -1.45 -17.46
C LYS A 40 -16.30 -1.28 -16.43
N ALA A 41 -15.94 -1.44 -15.16
CA ALA A 41 -16.83 -1.15 -14.06
C ALA A 41 -17.11 0.36 -14.00
N PRO A 42 -18.34 0.79 -13.67
CA PRO A 42 -18.65 2.20 -13.52
C PRO A 42 -17.71 2.87 -12.50
N ILE A 43 -17.27 4.10 -12.80
CA ILE A 43 -16.33 4.82 -11.93
C ILE A 43 -16.86 4.99 -10.51
N GLU A 44 -18.18 5.23 -10.37
CA GLU A 44 -18.86 5.35 -9.06
C GLU A 44 -18.71 4.08 -8.23
N MET A 45 -18.72 2.90 -8.86
CA MET A 45 -18.56 1.62 -8.18
C MET A 45 -17.13 1.46 -7.64
N ILE A 46 -16.13 1.88 -8.42
CA ILE A 46 -14.73 1.86 -8.00
C ILE A 46 -14.49 2.87 -6.88
N THR A 47 -15.01 4.10 -7.00
CA THR A 47 -14.85 5.11 -5.95
C THR A 47 -15.52 4.68 -4.65
N ASN A 48 -16.72 4.11 -4.73
CA ASN A 48 -17.40 3.57 -3.55
C ASN A 48 -16.59 2.44 -2.94
N PHE A 49 -16.06 1.51 -3.75
CA PHE A 49 -15.22 0.44 -3.24
C PHE A 49 -14.00 0.97 -2.47
N LEU A 50 -13.34 2.01 -3.01
CA LEU A 50 -12.22 2.66 -2.32
C LEU A 50 -12.66 3.34 -1.01
N SER A 51 -13.83 3.99 -0.97
CA SER A 51 -14.35 4.57 0.28
C SER A 51 -14.60 3.50 1.34
N HIS A 52 -15.18 2.35 0.99
CA HIS A 52 -15.36 1.25 1.96
C HIS A 52 -14.02 0.67 2.44
N LEU A 53 -12.97 0.67 1.60
CA LEU A 53 -11.62 0.30 2.05
C LEU A 53 -11.05 1.31 3.05
N GLU A 54 -11.25 2.60 2.82
CA GLU A 54 -10.79 3.68 3.71
C GLU A 54 -11.52 3.67 5.05
N ASP A 55 -12.82 3.38 5.04
CA ASP A 55 -13.67 3.30 6.23
C ASP A 55 -13.62 1.92 6.92
N GLU A 56 -12.74 1.03 6.47
CA GLU A 56 -12.55 -0.34 6.97
C GLU A 56 -13.80 -1.25 6.92
N GLN A 57 -14.77 -0.87 6.08
CA GLN A 57 -16.01 -1.58 5.79
C GLN A 57 -15.74 -2.81 4.91
N THR A 58 -15.19 -3.85 5.54
CA THR A 58 -14.60 -5.01 4.85
C THR A 58 -15.66 -5.85 4.13
N GLU A 59 -16.86 -6.01 4.70
CA GLU A 59 -17.95 -6.79 4.10
C GLU A 59 -18.52 -6.09 2.85
N GLU A 60 -18.79 -4.79 2.97
CA GLU A 60 -19.32 -3.97 1.87
C GLU A 60 -18.30 -3.83 0.73
N ALA A 61 -17.01 -3.69 1.08
CA ALA A 61 -15.93 -3.70 0.09
C ALA A 61 -15.87 -5.04 -0.67
N LEU A 62 -16.12 -6.17 0.00
CA LEU A 62 -16.18 -7.49 -0.65
C LEU A 62 -17.36 -7.61 -1.62
N GLU A 63 -18.53 -7.10 -1.25
CA GLU A 63 -19.71 -7.08 -2.13
C GLU A 63 -19.45 -6.23 -3.38
N LEU A 64 -18.87 -5.04 -3.22
CA LEU A 64 -18.51 -4.19 -4.35
C LEU A 64 -17.42 -4.81 -5.22
N ALA A 65 -16.42 -5.48 -4.64
CA ALA A 65 -15.40 -6.19 -5.41
C ALA A 65 -16.01 -7.28 -6.32
N GLN A 66 -17.02 -8.01 -5.84
CA GLN A 66 -17.75 -8.99 -6.66
C GLN A 66 -18.49 -8.33 -7.82
N GLN A 67 -19.16 -7.20 -7.57
CA GLN A 67 -19.85 -6.45 -8.61
C GLN A 67 -18.88 -5.90 -9.66
N ILE A 68 -17.74 -5.34 -9.23
CA ILE A 68 -16.69 -4.85 -10.14
C ILE A 68 -16.16 -5.99 -11.02
N LEU A 69 -15.93 -7.19 -10.46
CA LEU A 69 -15.46 -8.35 -11.21
C LEU A 69 -16.51 -8.92 -12.18
N ALA A 70 -17.81 -8.65 -11.97
CA ALA A 70 -18.83 -9.00 -12.94
C ALA A 70 -18.72 -8.17 -14.24
N HIS A 71 -18.27 -6.92 -14.12
CA HIS A 71 -17.93 -6.07 -15.26
C HIS A 71 -16.55 -6.42 -15.82
N GLU A 72 -15.54 -6.49 -14.95
CA GLU A 72 -14.14 -6.68 -15.30
C GLU A 72 -13.56 -8.00 -14.77
N PRO A 73 -13.93 -9.16 -15.36
CA PRO A 73 -13.52 -10.47 -14.84
C PRO A 73 -12.01 -10.71 -14.92
N ASN A 74 -11.29 -9.93 -15.72
CA ASN A 74 -9.84 -10.02 -15.88
C ASN A 74 -9.06 -9.01 -15.01
N ASN A 75 -9.75 -8.21 -14.20
CA ASN A 75 -9.10 -7.23 -13.33
C ASN A 75 -8.35 -7.93 -12.20
N LYS A 76 -7.03 -8.06 -12.36
CA LYS A 76 -6.14 -8.72 -11.38
C LYS A 76 -6.07 -7.94 -10.05
N LEU A 77 -6.15 -6.61 -10.11
CA LEU A 77 -6.07 -5.77 -8.92
C LEU A 77 -7.24 -6.05 -7.99
N ILE A 78 -8.46 -6.04 -8.51
CA ILE A 78 -9.68 -6.28 -7.71
C ILE A 78 -9.70 -7.70 -7.16
N LYS A 79 -9.23 -8.71 -7.91
CA LYS A 79 -9.10 -10.09 -7.40
C LYS A 79 -8.13 -10.18 -6.21
N ASN A 80 -6.98 -9.51 -6.31
CA ASN A 80 -6.00 -9.48 -5.24
C ASN A 80 -6.55 -8.77 -4.00
N LEU A 81 -7.23 -7.63 -4.19
CA LEU A 81 -7.84 -6.88 -3.09
C LEU A 81 -8.97 -7.69 -2.43
N GLN A 82 -9.82 -8.36 -3.20
CA GLN A 82 -10.84 -9.26 -2.67
C GLN A 82 -10.22 -10.37 -1.81
N THR A 83 -9.13 -10.98 -2.26
CA THR A 83 -8.42 -12.01 -1.49
C THR A 83 -7.85 -11.44 -0.20
N ALA A 84 -7.26 -10.24 -0.24
CA ALA A 84 -6.72 -9.57 0.94
C ALA A 84 -7.82 -9.23 1.96
N LEU A 85 -8.98 -8.76 1.50
CA LEU A 85 -10.13 -8.48 2.35
C LEU A 85 -10.70 -9.74 3.01
N GLN A 86 -10.77 -10.85 2.27
CA GLN A 86 -11.16 -12.15 2.82
C GLN A 86 -10.19 -12.61 3.92
N LEU A 87 -8.88 -12.43 3.70
CA LEU A 87 -7.88 -12.75 4.71
C LEU A 87 -8.02 -11.86 5.96
N LYS A 88 -8.23 -10.54 5.78
CA LYS A 88 -8.49 -9.61 6.88
C LYS A 88 -9.67 -10.09 7.73
N LEU A 89 -10.81 -10.39 7.11
CA LEU A 89 -12.00 -10.85 7.80
C LEU A 89 -11.77 -12.14 8.63
N VAL A 90 -10.99 -13.09 8.09
CA VAL A 90 -10.64 -14.33 8.81
C VAL A 90 -9.74 -14.05 10.01
N VAL A 91 -8.77 -13.16 9.87
CA VAL A 91 -7.84 -12.77 10.94
C VAL A 91 -8.59 -12.03 12.05
N ASP A 92 -9.40 -11.04 11.69
CA ASP A 92 -10.17 -10.23 12.64
C ASP A 92 -11.13 -11.12 13.44
N ASN A 93 -11.85 -12.03 12.77
CA ASN A 93 -12.75 -12.95 13.45
C ASN A 93 -12.03 -13.94 14.40
N HIS A 94 -10.78 -14.31 14.10
CA HIS A 94 -9.99 -15.16 14.99
C HIS A 94 -9.41 -14.38 16.17
N ALA A 95 -9.07 -13.10 15.99
CA ALA A 95 -8.60 -12.24 17.07
C ALA A 95 -9.71 -12.03 18.12
N GLU A 96 -10.93 -11.73 17.68
CA GLU A 96 -12.08 -11.51 18.56
C GLU A 96 -12.49 -12.78 19.33
N ALA A 97 -12.33 -13.97 18.72
CA ALA A 97 -12.65 -15.23 19.39
C ALA A 97 -11.67 -15.58 20.53
N HIS A 98 -10.40 -15.16 20.43
CA HIS A 98 -9.37 -15.52 21.40
C HIS A 98 -9.31 -14.58 22.63
N ASP A 99 -10.01 -13.45 22.60
CA ASP A 99 -10.09 -12.50 23.73
C ASP A 99 -11.27 -12.82 24.69
N SER A 100 -12.06 -13.86 24.38
CA SER A 100 -13.25 -14.25 25.17
C SER A 100 -13.04 -15.48 26.07
N GLU A 101 -11.82 -16.00 26.18
CA GLU A 101 -11.51 -17.23 26.94
C GLU A 101 -10.42 -17.09 28.03
N ASP A 102 -10.15 -15.87 28.52
CA ASP A 102 -9.38 -15.64 29.75
C ASP A 102 -10.25 -15.10 30.90
N SER A 103 -11.22 -15.92 31.33
CA SER A 103 -11.86 -15.76 32.63
C SER A 103 -11.57 -17.01 33.47
N SER A 104 -10.31 -17.14 33.90
CA SER A 104 -9.98 -17.93 35.07
C SER A 104 -9.66 -16.97 36.21
N SER A 105 -10.68 -16.72 37.01
CA SER A 105 -10.60 -16.22 38.37
C SER A 105 -9.47 -16.90 39.13
N ASP A 106 -8.51 -16.14 39.65
CA ASP A 106 -7.77 -16.50 40.86
C ASP A 106 -7.69 -15.24 41.73
N GLU A 107 -8.49 -15.27 42.79
CA GLU A 107 -8.51 -14.27 43.85
C GLU A 107 -7.29 -14.49 44.77
N ASP A 108 -6.86 -13.40 45.43
CA ASP A 108 -5.96 -13.35 46.60
C ASP A 108 -4.46 -13.66 46.39
N ASP A 109 -3.60 -12.64 46.57
CA ASP A 109 -3.02 -12.38 47.90
C ASP A 109 -2.29 -11.03 47.90
N GLU A 110 -2.56 -10.24 48.94
CA GLU A 110 -1.86 -9.01 49.26
C GLU A 110 -0.52 -9.38 49.93
N ASP A 111 0.62 -9.04 49.34
CA ASP A 111 1.84 -8.86 50.15
C ASP A 111 2.68 -7.68 49.66
N ASP A 112 2.48 -6.59 50.39
CA ASP A 112 3.30 -5.41 50.49
C ASP A 112 4.70 -5.79 51.00
N ASN A 113 5.68 -5.84 50.11
CA ASN A 113 7.08 -5.73 50.49
C ASN A 113 7.77 -4.69 49.61
N GLU A 114 7.73 -3.45 50.07
CA GLU A 114 8.84 -2.51 49.92
C GLU A 114 10.14 -3.22 50.35
N ASP A 115 11.03 -3.53 49.40
CA ASP A 115 12.46 -3.60 49.73
C ASP A 115 13.30 -2.78 48.74
N ASP A 116 14.12 -1.99 49.40
CA ASP A 116 14.98 -0.92 48.99
C ASP A 116 16.25 -1.45 48.31
N SER A 117 16.86 -0.58 47.50
CA SER A 117 18.27 -0.58 47.13
C SER A 117 18.81 -1.71 46.25
N SER A 118 19.23 -1.35 45.03
CA SER A 118 20.52 -0.65 44.88
C SER A 118 20.83 -0.40 43.40
N ASP A 119 20.98 0.89 43.10
CA ASP A 119 21.69 1.40 41.94
C ASP A 119 23.17 1.00 42.06
N THR A 120 23.68 0.22 41.11
CA THR A 120 25.12 0.02 40.91
C THR A 120 25.38 -0.22 39.43
N ASP A 121 25.77 0.87 38.78
CA ASP A 121 26.91 1.03 37.88
C ASP A 121 27.22 -0.11 36.88
N GLY A 122 27.02 0.22 35.61
CA GLY A 122 28.18 0.58 34.78
C GLY A 122 29.06 -0.57 34.26
N GLU A 123 28.87 -0.85 32.97
CA GLU A 123 29.90 -1.23 31.97
C GLU A 123 30.59 -2.59 32.15
N ASP A 124 30.29 -3.56 31.26
CA ASP A 124 31.38 -4.25 30.56
C ASP A 124 30.96 -4.79 29.17
N ASP A 125 31.91 -4.63 28.27
CA ASP A 125 31.94 -4.80 26.83
C ASP A 125 32.09 -6.29 26.45
N HIS A 126 31.31 -6.79 25.48
CA HIS A 126 31.81 -7.87 24.61
C HIS A 126 31.06 -7.95 23.28
N GLU A 127 31.66 -7.29 22.30
CA GLU A 127 32.19 -7.92 21.09
C GLU A 127 31.22 -8.53 20.06
N ALA A 128 31.20 -7.84 18.93
CA ALA A 128 30.70 -8.25 17.64
C ALA A 128 31.22 -9.63 17.18
N LEU A 129 30.32 -10.49 16.70
CA LEU A 129 30.64 -11.44 15.63
C LEU A 129 29.49 -11.52 14.62
N GLN A 130 29.61 -10.68 13.58
CA GLN A 130 29.09 -11.01 12.26
C GLN A 130 29.80 -12.29 11.80
N ALA A 131 29.03 -13.35 11.55
CA ALA A 131 29.50 -14.53 10.84
C ALA A 131 28.61 -14.77 9.63
N GLU A 132 28.93 -14.03 8.58
CA GLU A 132 28.65 -14.37 7.19
C GLU A 132 29.44 -15.64 6.81
N ALA A 133 28.74 -16.72 6.47
CA ALA A 133 29.30 -17.86 5.74
C ALA A 133 28.14 -18.55 4.98
N LYS A 134 27.97 -18.22 3.70
CA LYS A 134 28.52 -18.95 2.53
C LYS A 134 27.71 -20.20 2.17
N ASP A 135 26.92 -20.03 1.11
CA ASP A 135 26.94 -20.84 -0.12
C ASP A 135 27.47 -22.28 0.03
N VAL A 136 26.55 -23.25 -0.04
CA VAL A 136 26.86 -24.62 -0.46
C VAL A 136 26.05 -24.86 -1.73
N GLU A 137 26.69 -24.55 -2.85
CA GLU A 137 26.37 -25.09 -4.15
C GLU A 137 27.10 -26.44 -4.32
N LEU A 138 26.36 -27.43 -4.84
CA LEU A 138 26.73 -28.79 -5.29
C LEU A 138 26.70 -29.93 -4.26
#